data_AF-A0A9E7IFU9-F1
#
_entry.id   AF-A0A9E7IFU9-F1
#
_cell.length_a   1.000
_cell.length_b   1.000
_cell.length_c   1.000
_cell.angle_alpha   90.00
_cell.angle_beta   90.00
_cell.angle_gamma   90.00
#
_symmetry.space_group_name_H-M   'P 1'
#
loop_
_entity.id
_entity.type
_entity.pdbx_description
1 polymer ?
#
loop_
_entity_poly.entity_id
_entity_poly.type
_entity_poly.pdbx_seq_one_letter_code
_entity_poly.pdbx_strand_id
1 'polypeptide(L)'
;MAMKSYRYQAEILVKDYLLADPFVRYTSVLGGIFMCKMAYDFTQLISSFYFKVCFTYKDPTDRVEQQVSVGYFMTDLAMIFWLYPSLGGMEYVLHHMLSIISISYSMLSGEGQLYTYMVLISETTTPGINLRWFLDTAGMKRSSAYLVNGVAKSVGWLVARIFLFLYLFYHIYLHYDQIQQMHTFGYLLSLLVPIALFAMNMMWFGKILRGLKKMLSGSES
;
A
#
# COMPACT_ATOMS: atom_id res chain seq x y z
N MET A 1 -16.69 20.53 -15.56
CA MET A 1 -15.39 21.24 -15.73
C MET A 1 -14.28 20.66 -14.85
N ALA A 2 -14.51 20.39 -13.55
CA ALA A 2 -13.48 19.84 -12.65
C ALA A 2 -12.83 18.50 -13.11
N MET A 3 -13.60 17.50 -13.56
CA MET A 3 -13.02 16.23 -14.06
C MET A 3 -12.07 16.40 -15.27
N LYS A 4 -12.37 17.34 -16.18
CA LYS A 4 -11.48 17.63 -17.31
C LYS A 4 -10.19 18.31 -16.83
N SER A 5 -10.29 19.17 -15.80
CA SER A 5 -9.14 19.79 -15.14
C SER A 5 -8.23 18.76 -14.47
N TYR A 6 -8.78 17.82 -13.71
CA TYR A 6 -7.97 16.77 -13.04
C TYR A 6 -7.32 15.82 -14.04
N ARG A 7 -8.04 15.43 -15.10
CA ARG A 7 -7.48 14.60 -16.16
C ARG A 7 -6.36 15.33 -16.91
N TYR A 8 -6.54 16.62 -17.20
CA TYR A 8 -5.51 17.45 -17.81
C TYR A 8 -4.28 17.60 -16.91
N GLN A 9 -4.46 17.81 -15.61
CA GLN A 9 -3.36 17.84 -14.63
C GLN A 9 -2.63 16.49 -14.55
N ALA A 10 -3.34 15.36 -14.59
CA ALA A 10 -2.72 14.03 -14.60
C ALA A 10 -1.97 13.74 -15.92
N GLU A 11 -2.50 14.18 -17.06
CA GLU A 11 -1.85 14.06 -18.37
C GLU A 11 -0.57 14.92 -18.45
N ILE A 12 -0.60 16.14 -17.91
CA ILE A 12 0.58 17.01 -17.71
C ILE A 12 1.57 16.34 -16.77
N LEU A 13 1.13 15.81 -15.63
CA LEU A 13 2.01 15.11 -14.69
C LEU A 13 2.73 13.93 -15.36
N VAL A 14 2.03 13.12 -16.17
CA VAL A 14 2.69 12.00 -16.86
C VAL A 14 3.70 12.50 -17.89
N LYS A 15 3.31 13.47 -18.72
CA LYS A 15 4.16 13.97 -19.79
C LYS A 15 5.36 14.75 -19.26
N ASP A 16 5.14 15.71 -18.37
CA ASP A 16 6.17 16.65 -17.91
C ASP A 16 6.94 16.12 -16.69
N TYR A 17 6.30 15.33 -15.82
CA TYR A 17 6.87 14.91 -14.54
C TYR A 17 7.44 13.48 -14.55
N LEU A 18 6.78 12.52 -15.22
CA LEU A 18 7.21 11.12 -15.24
C LEU A 18 8.01 10.74 -16.49
N LEU A 19 7.65 11.29 -17.65
CA LEU A 19 8.24 10.92 -18.94
C LEU A 19 9.27 11.92 -19.46
N ALA A 20 9.13 13.22 -19.18
CA ALA A 20 10.03 14.25 -19.71
C ALA A 20 11.32 14.45 -18.91
N ASP A 21 11.29 14.34 -17.58
CA ASP A 21 12.45 14.70 -16.75
C ASP A 21 13.01 13.52 -15.93
N PRO A 22 14.20 12.98 -16.28
CA PRO A 22 14.89 11.97 -15.47
C PRO A 22 15.09 12.43 -14.01
N PHE A 23 15.19 13.75 -13.79
CA PHE A 23 15.42 14.36 -12.48
C PHE A 23 14.37 13.94 -11.44
N VAL A 24 13.10 13.85 -11.83
CA VAL A 24 12.01 13.52 -10.89
C VAL A 24 12.03 12.05 -10.46
N ARG A 25 12.42 11.13 -11.35
CA ARG A 25 12.63 9.72 -10.98
C ARG A 25 13.80 9.58 -10.00
N TYR A 26 14.84 10.39 -10.17
CA TYR A 26 15.93 10.43 -9.20
C TYR A 26 15.49 11.08 -7.88
N THR A 27 14.71 12.16 -7.90
CA THR A 27 14.22 12.78 -6.66
C THR A 27 13.23 11.91 -5.90
N SER A 28 12.41 11.09 -6.57
CA SER A 28 11.53 10.14 -5.88
C SER A 28 12.30 8.99 -5.25
N VAL A 29 13.34 8.49 -5.93
CA VAL A 29 14.27 7.48 -5.36
C VAL A 29 15.04 8.07 -4.18
N LEU A 30 15.61 9.27 -4.32
CA LEU A 30 16.32 9.98 -3.25
C LEU A 30 15.39 10.33 -2.08
N GLY A 31 14.14 10.72 -2.38
CA GLY A 31 13.08 10.95 -1.41
C GLY A 31 12.73 9.66 -0.66
N GLY A 32 12.57 8.55 -1.36
CA GLY A 32 12.36 7.24 -0.75
C GLY A 32 13.51 6.83 0.18
N ILE A 33 14.77 7.03 -0.26
CA ILE A 33 15.96 6.79 0.58
C ILE A 33 15.95 7.70 1.82
N PHE A 34 15.62 8.98 1.65
CA PHE A 34 15.50 9.93 2.75
C PHE A 34 14.39 9.54 3.74
N MET A 35 13.22 9.13 3.26
CA MET A 35 12.10 8.69 4.09
C MET A 35 12.42 7.37 4.81
N CYS A 36 13.15 6.44 4.16
CA CYS A 36 13.68 5.25 4.82
C CYS A 36 14.68 5.62 5.93
N LYS A 37 15.54 6.62 5.71
CA LYS A 37 16.46 7.12 6.74
C LYS A 37 15.72 7.83 7.89
N MET A 38 14.72 8.64 7.60
CA MET A 38 13.89 9.25 8.64
C MET A 38 13.16 8.19 9.46
N ALA A 39 12.62 7.14 8.83
CA ALA A 39 12.01 6.02 9.53
C ALA A 39 13.03 5.32 10.45
N TYR A 40 14.26 5.10 9.99
CA TYR A 40 15.35 4.56 10.81
C TYR A 40 15.67 5.46 12.02
N ASP A 41 15.92 6.75 11.79
CA ASP A 41 16.30 7.70 12.86
C ASP A 41 15.16 7.88 13.89
N PHE A 42 13.90 7.93 13.42
CA PHE A 42 12.72 7.97 14.28
C PHE A 42 12.55 6.70 15.12
N THR A 43 12.84 5.53 14.54
CA THR A 43 12.84 4.25 15.26
C THR A 43 13.86 4.25 16.38
N GLN A 44 15.07 4.74 16.11
CA GLN A 44 16.13 4.86 17.11
C GLN A 44 15.75 5.85 18.22
N LEU A 45 15.14 6.97 17.86
CA LEU A 45 14.65 7.98 18.80
C LEU A 45 13.61 7.38 19.75
N ILE A 46 12.57 6.74 19.22
CA ILE A 46 11.52 6.11 20.05
C ILE A 46 12.10 4.98 20.90
N SER A 47 12.96 4.13 20.33
CA SER A 47 13.61 3.05 21.07
C SER A 47 14.42 3.60 22.25
N SER A 48 15.09 4.75 22.08
CA SER A 48 15.85 5.42 23.13
C SER A 48 14.97 5.97 24.26
N PHE A 49 13.72 6.32 23.98
CA PHE A 49 12.80 6.89 24.97
C PHE A 49 11.91 5.87 25.67
N TYR A 50 11.51 4.78 24.99
CA TYR A 50 10.45 3.89 25.47
C TYR A 50 10.92 2.48 25.88
N PHE A 51 12.06 1.98 25.36
CA PHE A 51 12.44 0.58 25.55
C PHE A 51 13.93 0.42 25.84
N LYS A 52 14.31 0.60 27.11
CA LYS A 52 15.66 0.26 27.60
C LYS A 52 15.79 -1.17 28.12
N VAL A 53 14.70 -1.95 28.15
CA VAL A 53 14.68 -3.33 28.66
C VAL A 53 13.65 -4.15 27.86
N CYS A 54 14.04 -5.37 27.48
CA CYS A 54 13.27 -6.39 26.74
C CYS A 54 12.99 -6.08 25.26
N PHE A 55 13.73 -6.74 24.36
CA PHE A 55 13.25 -7.83 23.51
C PHE A 55 14.43 -8.33 22.68
N THR A 56 14.74 -9.62 22.78
CA THR A 56 15.69 -10.28 21.88
C THR A 56 15.04 -10.31 20.50
N TYR A 57 15.49 -9.40 19.63
CA TYR A 57 15.08 -9.33 18.23
C TYR A 57 15.47 -10.64 17.54
N LYS A 58 14.53 -11.34 16.92
CA LYS A 58 14.81 -12.66 16.32
C LYS A 58 15.70 -12.58 15.07
N ASP A 59 15.67 -11.47 14.33
CA ASP A 59 16.61 -11.22 13.22
C ASP A 59 16.75 -9.71 12.93
N PRO A 60 17.98 -9.14 12.87
CA PRO A 60 18.22 -7.77 12.42
C PRO A 60 17.64 -7.44 11.02
N THR A 61 17.50 -8.45 10.17
CA THR A 61 17.01 -8.34 8.78
C THR A 61 15.54 -7.90 8.75
N ASP A 62 14.70 -8.49 9.61
CA ASP A 62 13.27 -8.17 9.70
C ASP A 62 13.02 -6.69 10.01
N ARG A 63 13.88 -6.09 10.83
CA ARG A 63 13.78 -4.67 11.17
C ARG A 63 13.99 -3.80 9.94
N VAL A 64 15.00 -4.12 9.13
CA VAL A 64 15.38 -3.32 7.96
C VAL A 64 14.27 -3.37 6.92
N GLU A 65 13.66 -4.53 6.69
CA GLU A 65 12.55 -4.67 5.74
C GLU A 65 11.31 -3.86 6.16
N GLN A 66 10.97 -3.87 7.45
CA GLN A 66 9.86 -3.07 7.97
C GLN A 66 10.17 -1.57 7.92
N GLN A 67 11.41 -1.16 8.19
CA GLN A 67 11.84 0.25 8.06
C GLN A 67 11.73 0.77 6.63
N VAL A 68 12.20 -0.03 5.65
CA VAL A 68 12.06 0.29 4.23
C VAL A 68 10.59 0.39 3.86
N SER A 69 9.76 -0.52 4.37
CA SER A 69 8.32 -0.49 4.14
C SER A 69 7.66 0.78 4.71
N VAL A 70 7.98 1.18 5.95
CA VAL A 70 7.48 2.45 6.52
C VAL A 70 7.88 3.63 5.65
N GLY A 71 9.15 3.72 5.25
CA GLY A 71 9.65 4.80 4.40
C GLY A 71 8.93 4.86 3.04
N TYR A 72 8.68 3.71 2.42
CA TYR A 72 7.89 3.60 1.18
C TYR A 72 6.47 4.13 1.36
N PHE A 73 5.72 3.62 2.34
CA PHE A 73 4.33 4.05 2.57
C PHE A 73 4.23 5.54 2.95
N MET A 74 5.21 6.09 3.68
CA MET A 74 5.26 7.52 3.99
C MET A 74 5.51 8.37 2.74
N THR A 75 6.38 7.90 1.83
CA THR A 75 6.64 8.58 0.55
C THR A 75 5.39 8.60 -0.30
N ASP A 76 4.71 7.46 -0.44
CA ASP A 76 3.46 7.35 -1.20
C ASP A 76 2.36 8.24 -0.64
N LEU A 77 2.22 8.29 0.69
CA LEU A 77 1.30 9.19 1.35
C LEU A 77 1.63 10.67 1.06
N ALA A 78 2.90 11.06 1.16
CA ALA A 78 3.32 12.42 0.87
C ALA A 78 2.99 12.81 -0.58
N MET A 79 3.22 11.90 -1.52
CA MET A 79 2.85 12.06 -2.93
C MET A 79 1.33 12.17 -3.11
N ILE A 80 0.54 11.35 -2.41
CA ILE A 80 -0.93 11.42 -2.43
C ILE A 80 -1.41 12.79 -1.96
N PHE A 81 -0.85 13.33 -0.88
CA PHE A 81 -1.21 14.67 -0.40
C PHE A 81 -0.78 15.78 -1.36
N TRP A 82 0.44 15.70 -1.87
CA TRP A 82 0.97 16.71 -2.80
C TRP A 82 0.16 16.81 -4.09
N LEU A 83 -0.30 15.68 -4.61
CA LEU A 83 -1.05 15.59 -5.87
C LEU A 83 -2.55 15.39 -5.65
N TYR A 84 -3.05 15.57 -4.43
CA TYR A 84 -4.45 15.36 -4.11
C TYR A 84 -5.36 16.30 -4.92
N PRO A 85 -6.47 15.83 -5.52
CA PRO A 85 -7.04 14.47 -5.47
C PRO A 85 -6.67 13.57 -6.67
N SER A 86 -5.63 13.91 -7.44
CA SER A 86 -5.32 13.29 -8.74
C SER A 86 -4.80 11.86 -8.64
N LEU A 87 -4.12 11.49 -7.54
CA LEU A 87 -3.57 10.15 -7.32
C LEU A 87 -4.50 9.19 -6.56
N GLY A 88 -5.58 9.69 -5.98
CA GLY A 88 -6.50 8.86 -5.20
C GLY A 88 -7.44 9.66 -4.30
N GLY A 89 -8.52 9.01 -3.87
CA GLY A 89 -9.44 9.54 -2.87
C GLY A 89 -8.97 9.30 -1.44
N MET A 90 -9.79 9.73 -0.47
CA MET A 90 -9.49 9.61 0.97
C MET A 90 -9.30 8.15 1.42
N GLU A 91 -9.86 7.16 0.69
CA GLU A 91 -9.64 5.75 1.00
C GLU A 91 -8.16 5.33 0.91
N TYR A 92 -7.38 5.96 0.02
CA TYR A 92 -5.95 5.70 -0.10
C TYR A 92 -5.19 6.32 1.07
N VAL A 93 -5.56 7.52 1.50
CA VAL A 93 -4.98 8.17 2.69
C VAL A 93 -5.20 7.30 3.93
N LEU A 94 -6.43 6.84 4.15
CA LEU A 94 -6.76 5.97 5.27
C LEU A 94 -5.99 4.64 5.22
N HIS A 95 -5.89 4.02 4.04
CA HIS A 95 -5.10 2.81 3.85
C HIS A 95 -3.62 2.98 4.21
N HIS A 96 -2.99 4.07 3.76
CA HIS A 96 -1.58 4.34 4.06
C HIS A 96 -1.38 4.67 5.55
N MET A 97 -2.28 5.43 6.18
CA MET A 97 -2.25 5.69 7.63
C MET A 97 -2.31 4.41 8.44
N LEU A 98 -3.29 3.54 8.17
CA LEU A 98 -3.42 2.27 8.88
C LEU A 98 -2.18 1.38 8.70
N SER A 99 -1.61 1.37 7.49
CA SER A 99 -0.41 0.59 7.18
C SER A 99 0.83 1.13 7.90
N ILE A 100 1.09 2.45 7.84
CA ILE A 100 2.22 3.09 8.52
C ILE A 100 2.16 2.86 10.03
N ILE A 101 0.98 3.05 10.64
CA ILE A 101 0.79 2.84 12.08
C ILE A 101 1.08 1.38 12.45
N SER A 102 0.55 0.42 11.67
CA SER A 102 0.69 -1.01 11.96
C SER A 102 2.13 -1.51 11.78
N ILE A 103 2.77 -1.14 10.66
CA ILE A 103 4.17 -1.52 10.38
C ILE A 103 5.09 -0.87 11.42
N SER A 104 4.88 0.42 11.74
CA SER A 104 5.70 1.11 12.73
C SER A 104 5.54 0.50 14.12
N TYR A 105 4.31 0.17 14.52
CA TYR A 105 4.07 -0.53 15.78
C TYR A 105 4.81 -1.86 15.83
N SER A 106 4.64 -2.69 14.80
CA SER A 106 5.22 -4.02 14.73
C SER A 106 6.75 -4.00 14.76
N MET A 107 7.34 -3.02 14.08
CA MET A 107 8.77 -2.75 14.08
C MET A 107 9.28 -2.30 15.46
N LEU A 108 8.54 -1.45 16.16
CA LEU A 108 8.96 -0.91 17.45
C LEU A 108 8.77 -1.88 18.62
N SER A 109 7.67 -2.63 18.63
CA SER A 109 7.34 -3.58 19.71
C SER A 109 7.88 -4.99 19.47
N GLY A 110 8.13 -5.36 18.21
CA GLY A 110 8.40 -6.74 17.81
C GLY A 110 7.15 -7.64 17.77
N GLU A 111 5.97 -7.10 18.08
CA GLU A 111 4.72 -7.86 18.06
C GLU A 111 4.04 -7.80 16.67
N GLY A 112 3.28 -8.84 16.31
CA GLY A 112 2.44 -8.82 15.12
C GLY A 112 3.19 -8.79 13.77
N GLN A 113 4.50 -9.04 13.76
CA GLN A 113 5.34 -8.99 12.55
C GLN A 113 4.83 -9.92 11.46
N LEU A 114 4.38 -11.11 11.83
CA LEU A 114 3.76 -12.06 10.91
C LEU A 114 2.55 -11.46 10.17
N TYR A 115 1.65 -10.80 10.90
CA TYR A 115 0.45 -10.19 10.30
C TYR A 115 0.81 -9.00 9.41
N THR A 116 1.80 -8.20 9.82
CA THR A 116 2.35 -7.12 9.00
C THR A 116 2.89 -7.66 7.68
N TYR A 117 3.71 -8.71 7.70
CA TYR A 117 4.25 -9.33 6.47
C TYR A 117 3.15 -9.94 5.59
N MET A 118 2.17 -10.63 6.19
CA MET A 118 1.01 -11.12 5.43
C MET A 118 0.27 -9.98 4.73
N VAL A 119 0.06 -8.84 5.39
CA VAL A 119 -0.57 -7.68 4.75
C VAL A 119 0.34 -7.07 3.68
N LEU A 120 1.66 -7.00 3.89
CA LEU A 120 2.61 -6.46 2.90
C LEU A 120 2.67 -7.26 1.59
N ILE A 121 2.39 -8.56 1.61
CA ILE A 121 2.25 -9.36 0.37
C ILE A 121 1.17 -8.74 -0.54
N SER A 122 0.13 -8.12 0.00
CA SER A 122 -0.91 -7.47 -0.81
C SER A 122 -0.39 -6.28 -1.62
N GLU A 123 0.72 -5.67 -1.21
CA GLU A 123 1.38 -4.57 -1.92
C GLU A 123 1.97 -5.00 -3.27
N THR A 124 2.24 -6.30 -3.45
CA THR A 124 2.68 -6.87 -4.74
C THR A 124 1.68 -6.68 -5.89
N THR A 125 0.43 -6.31 -5.57
CA THR A 125 -0.59 -5.98 -6.57
C THR A 125 -0.52 -4.53 -7.07
N THR A 126 0.17 -3.65 -6.35
CA THR A 126 0.30 -2.21 -6.66
C THR A 126 0.96 -1.92 -8.01
N PRO A 127 2.03 -2.63 -8.44
CA PRO A 127 2.59 -2.45 -9.78
C PRO A 127 1.54 -2.62 -10.90
N GLY A 128 0.58 -3.52 -10.72
CA GLY A 128 -0.53 -3.72 -11.66
C GLY A 128 -1.51 -2.55 -11.71
N ILE A 129 -1.73 -1.86 -10.58
CA ILE A 129 -2.53 -0.63 -10.50
C ILE A 129 -1.81 0.52 -11.21
N ASN A 130 -0.51 0.70 -10.94
CA ASN A 130 0.28 1.76 -11.53
C ASN A 130 0.41 1.59 -13.04
N LEU A 131 0.70 0.36 -13.52
CA LEU A 131 0.75 0.06 -14.95
C LEU A 131 -0.58 0.36 -15.66
N ARG A 132 -1.71 0.04 -15.02
CA ARG A 132 -3.04 0.39 -15.55
C ARG A 132 -3.17 1.90 -15.78
N TRP A 133 -2.78 2.68 -14.78
CA TRP A 133 -2.87 4.13 -14.83
C TRP A 133 -1.96 4.70 -15.92
N PHE A 134 -0.72 4.21 -16.04
CA PHE A 134 0.18 4.61 -17.14
C PHE A 134 -0.43 4.34 -18.52
N LEU A 135 -1.00 3.16 -18.73
CA LEU A 135 -1.64 2.81 -20.01
C LEU A 135 -2.90 3.65 -20.28
N ASP A 136 -3.68 4.00 -19.25
CA ASP A 136 -4.83 4.91 -19.39
C ASP A 136 -4.37 6.29 -19.84
N THR A 137 -3.40 6.89 -19.14
CA THR A 137 -2.89 8.23 -19.43
C THR A 137 -2.18 8.31 -20.77
N ALA A 138 -1.54 7.22 -21.22
CA ALA A 138 -0.96 7.11 -22.55
C ALA A 138 -2.00 6.94 -23.68
N GLY A 139 -3.31 6.89 -23.37
CA GLY A 139 -4.37 6.67 -24.35
C GLY A 139 -4.46 5.23 -24.88
N MET A 140 -3.83 4.27 -24.20
CA MET A 140 -3.66 2.89 -24.66
C MET A 140 -4.76 1.93 -24.20
N LYS A 141 -5.98 2.43 -23.92
CA LYS A 141 -7.11 1.60 -23.43
C LYS A 141 -7.50 0.45 -24.36
N ARG A 142 -7.28 0.63 -25.66
CA ARG A 142 -7.61 -0.37 -26.69
C ARG A 142 -6.50 -1.39 -26.94
N SER A 143 -5.37 -1.28 -26.25
CA SER A 143 -4.24 -2.19 -26.43
C SER A 143 -4.47 -3.54 -25.74
N SER A 144 -3.91 -4.61 -26.30
CA SER A 144 -3.88 -5.92 -25.65
C SER A 144 -3.18 -5.87 -24.29
N ALA A 145 -2.17 -5.01 -24.12
CA ALA A 145 -1.49 -4.79 -22.84
C ALA A 145 -2.45 -4.29 -21.74
N TYR A 146 -3.39 -3.40 -22.09
CA TYR A 146 -4.40 -2.90 -21.15
C TYR A 146 -5.38 -3.99 -20.73
N LEU A 147 -5.75 -4.90 -21.64
CA LEU A 147 -6.58 -6.08 -21.34
C LEU A 147 -5.85 -7.09 -20.46
N VAL A 148 -4.63 -7.47 -20.84
CA VAL A 148 -3.80 -8.41 -20.07
C VAL A 148 -3.54 -7.88 -18.66
N ASN A 149 -3.19 -6.60 -18.51
CA ASN A 149 -3.08 -5.96 -17.19
C ASN A 149 -4.41 -6.01 -16.41
N GLY A 150 -5.55 -5.77 -17.06
CA GLY A 150 -6.87 -5.85 -16.42
C GLY A 150 -7.17 -7.24 -15.85
N VAL A 151 -6.89 -8.30 -16.62
CA VAL A 151 -7.07 -9.69 -16.19
C VAL A 151 -6.09 -10.04 -15.08
N ALA A 152 -4.79 -9.78 -15.29
CA ALA A 152 -3.73 -10.08 -14.32
C ALA A 152 -3.98 -9.38 -12.97
N LYS A 153 -4.36 -8.09 -12.99
CA LYS A 153 -4.73 -7.34 -11.79
C LYS A 153 -5.94 -7.94 -11.08
N SER A 154 -6.94 -8.42 -11.82
CA SER A 154 -8.13 -9.05 -11.22
C SER A 154 -7.78 -10.36 -10.50
N VAL A 155 -6.95 -11.21 -11.12
CA VAL A 155 -6.47 -12.46 -10.52
C VAL A 155 -5.55 -12.18 -9.33
N GLY A 156 -4.59 -11.27 -9.48
CA GLY A 156 -3.68 -10.87 -8.41
C GLY A 156 -4.42 -10.32 -7.19
N TRP A 157 -5.46 -9.51 -7.42
CA TRP A 157 -6.30 -8.99 -6.33
C TRP A 157 -7.06 -10.10 -5.60
N LEU A 158 -7.65 -11.04 -6.34
CA LEU A 158 -8.36 -12.17 -5.73
C LEU A 158 -7.43 -12.98 -4.80
N VAL A 159 -6.23 -13.31 -5.27
CA VAL A 159 -5.29 -14.13 -4.50
C VAL A 159 -4.68 -13.33 -3.34
N ALA A 160 -4.04 -12.20 -3.62
CA ALA A 160 -3.22 -11.48 -2.64
C ALA A 160 -4.02 -10.55 -1.71
N ARG A 161 -5.27 -10.23 -2.03
CA ARG A 161 -6.11 -9.31 -1.22
C ARG A 161 -7.40 -9.92 -0.72
N ILE A 162 -7.96 -10.94 -1.38
CA ILE A 162 -9.17 -11.61 -0.90
C ILE A 162 -8.81 -12.89 -0.15
N PHE A 163 -8.22 -13.88 -0.83
CA PHE A 163 -7.87 -15.16 -0.20
C PHE A 163 -6.84 -15.01 0.92
N LEU A 164 -5.83 -14.16 0.73
CA LEU A 164 -4.86 -13.87 1.77
C LEU A 164 -5.50 -13.28 3.04
N PHE A 165 -6.47 -12.37 2.90
CA PHE A 165 -7.16 -11.79 4.05
C PHE A 165 -8.11 -12.79 4.73
N LEU A 166 -8.79 -13.64 3.96
CA LEU A 166 -9.57 -14.75 4.54
C LEU A 166 -8.67 -15.70 5.34
N TYR A 167 -7.50 -16.04 4.79
CA TYR A 167 -6.49 -16.83 5.49
C TYR A 167 -5.98 -16.10 6.74
N LEU A 168 -5.71 -14.80 6.66
CA LEU A 168 -5.29 -13.98 7.79
C LEU A 168 -6.33 -14.01 8.92
N PHE A 169 -7.62 -13.84 8.61
CA PHE A 169 -8.68 -13.91 9.62
C PHE A 169 -8.78 -15.31 10.24
N TYR A 170 -8.66 -16.36 9.42
CA TYR A 170 -8.62 -17.73 9.90
C TYR A 170 -7.42 -17.98 10.83
N HIS A 171 -6.25 -17.48 10.47
CA HIS A 171 -5.03 -17.57 11.29
C HIS A 171 -5.16 -16.76 12.59
N ILE A 172 -5.79 -15.59 12.56
CA ILE A 172 -6.10 -14.82 13.77
C ILE A 172 -7.03 -15.60 14.69
N TYR A 173 -8.05 -16.25 14.15
CA TYR A 173 -9.00 -17.06 14.91
C TYR A 173 -8.32 -18.25 15.59
N LEU A 174 -7.48 -19.01 14.87
CA LEU A 174 -6.76 -20.15 15.43
C LEU A 174 -5.73 -19.77 16.49
N HIS A 175 -5.09 -18.61 16.34
CA HIS A 175 -4.02 -18.13 17.22
C HIS A 175 -4.49 -17.00 18.14
N TYR A 176 -5.79 -16.92 18.41
CA TYR A 176 -6.38 -15.82 19.17
C TYR A 176 -5.77 -15.67 20.56
N ASP A 177 -5.50 -16.77 21.26
CA ASP A 177 -4.85 -16.77 22.58
C ASP A 177 -3.48 -16.07 22.57
N GLN A 178 -2.74 -16.15 21.45
CA GLN A 178 -1.44 -15.47 21.29
C GLN A 178 -1.63 -13.96 21.10
N ILE A 179 -2.66 -13.56 20.35
CA ILE A 179 -2.98 -12.14 20.12
C ILE A 179 -3.45 -11.48 21.42
N GLN A 180 -4.14 -12.22 22.29
CA GLN A 180 -4.54 -11.72 23.62
C GLN A 180 -3.36 -11.41 24.55
N GLN A 181 -2.18 -11.98 24.30
CA GLN A 181 -0.97 -11.69 25.08
C GLN A 181 -0.24 -10.42 24.62
N MET A 182 -0.60 -9.86 23.46
CA MET A 182 -0.03 -8.62 22.96
C MET A 182 -0.44 -7.44 23.84
N HIS A 183 0.35 -6.36 23.80
CA HIS A 183 -0.10 -5.11 24.40
C HIS A 183 -1.45 -4.66 23.82
N THR A 184 -2.26 -3.95 24.61
CA THR A 184 -3.61 -3.51 24.22
C THR A 184 -3.65 -2.85 22.85
N PHE A 185 -2.64 -2.02 22.54
CA PHE A 185 -2.55 -1.37 21.24
C PHE A 185 -2.28 -2.36 20.09
N GLY A 186 -1.34 -3.30 20.25
CA GLY A 186 -1.08 -4.37 19.29
C GLY A 186 -2.25 -5.33 19.09
N TYR A 187 -2.96 -5.66 20.17
CA TYR A 187 -4.21 -6.41 20.13
C TYR A 187 -5.25 -5.70 19.24
N LEU A 188 -5.50 -4.41 19.50
CA LEU A 188 -6.46 -3.62 18.71
C LEU A 188 -6.04 -3.50 17.24
N LEU A 189 -4.76 -3.25 16.97
CA LEU A 189 -4.25 -3.17 15.59
C LEU A 189 -4.44 -4.50 14.85
N SER A 190 -4.10 -5.62 15.48
CA SER A 190 -4.20 -6.96 14.87
C SER A 190 -5.63 -7.36 14.51
N LEU A 191 -6.64 -6.80 15.18
CA LEU A 191 -8.05 -7.07 14.88
C LEU A 191 -8.67 -6.01 13.96
N LEU A 192 -8.53 -4.74 14.29
CA LEU A 192 -9.27 -3.66 13.62
C LEU A 192 -8.67 -3.32 12.25
N VAL A 193 -7.34 -3.33 12.12
CA VAL A 193 -6.69 -2.93 10.87
C VAL A 193 -6.99 -3.93 9.75
N PRO A 194 -6.84 -5.26 9.93
CA PRO A 194 -7.17 -6.21 8.87
C PRO A 194 -8.64 -6.14 8.43
N ILE A 195 -9.57 -5.89 9.37
CA ILE A 195 -11.00 -5.69 9.06
C ILE A 195 -11.19 -4.46 8.15
N ALA A 196 -10.62 -3.32 8.53
CA ALA A 196 -10.72 -2.08 7.74
C ALA A 196 -10.09 -2.24 6.35
N LEU A 197 -8.89 -2.85 6.29
CA LEU A 197 -8.18 -3.13 5.04
C LEU A 197 -8.99 -4.09 4.14
N PHE A 198 -9.61 -5.13 4.70
CA PHE A 198 -10.42 -6.06 3.94
C PHE A 198 -11.67 -5.40 3.36
N ALA A 199 -12.35 -4.55 4.14
CA ALA A 199 -13.50 -3.79 3.65
C ALA A 199 -13.11 -2.92 2.44
N MET A 200 -11.97 -2.23 2.51
CA MET A 200 -11.43 -1.46 1.38
C MET A 200 -11.07 -2.36 0.19
N ASN A 201 -10.42 -3.51 0.43
CA ASN A 201 -10.08 -4.49 -0.60
C ASN A 201 -11.31 -5.01 -1.34
N MET A 202 -12.43 -5.25 -0.64
CA MET A 202 -13.69 -5.66 -1.25
C MET A 202 -14.29 -4.54 -2.13
N MET A 203 -14.29 -3.30 -1.64
CA MET A 203 -14.76 -2.14 -2.41
C MET A 203 -13.96 -1.96 -3.71
N TRP A 204 -12.64 -2.00 -3.62
CA TRP A 204 -11.75 -1.86 -4.78
C TRP A 204 -11.86 -3.05 -5.73
N PHE A 205 -12.01 -4.28 -5.23
CA PHE A 205 -12.22 -5.45 -6.08
C PHE A 205 -13.48 -5.31 -6.92
N GLY A 206 -14.56 -4.81 -6.32
CA GLY A 206 -15.79 -4.47 -7.05
C GLY A 206 -15.55 -3.44 -8.18
N LYS A 207 -14.71 -2.42 -7.94
CA LYS A 207 -14.32 -1.45 -8.99
C LYS A 207 -13.53 -2.13 -10.11
N ILE A 208 -12.61 -3.04 -9.77
CA ILE A 208 -11.78 -3.78 -10.74
C ILE A 208 -12.63 -4.69 -11.62
N LEU A 209 -13.53 -5.50 -11.04
CA LEU A 209 -14.41 -6.40 -11.78
C LEU A 209 -15.35 -5.64 -12.72
N ARG A 210 -15.91 -4.51 -12.26
CA ARG A 210 -16.72 -3.64 -13.13
C ARG A 210 -15.91 -3.07 -14.29
N GLY A 211 -14.66 -2.67 -14.03
CA GLY A 211 -13.74 -2.20 -15.07
C GLY A 211 -13.44 -3.29 -16.11
N LEU A 212 -13.13 -4.50 -15.65
CA LEU A 212 -12.85 -5.63 -16.54
C LEU A 212 -14.08 -6.02 -17.39
N LYS A 213 -15.27 -6.08 -16.77
CA LYS A 213 -16.53 -6.38 -17.49
C LYS A 213 -16.77 -5.41 -18.64
N LYS A 214 -16.58 -4.11 -18.41
CA LYS A 214 -16.75 -3.07 -19.45
C LYS A 214 -15.81 -3.26 -20.64
N MET A 215 -14.58 -3.68 -20.37
CA MET A 215 -13.60 -3.93 -21.43
C MET A 215 -13.97 -5.15 -22.28
N LEU A 216 -14.43 -6.23 -21.63
CA LEU A 216 -14.84 -7.45 -22.32
C LEU A 216 -16.14 -7.28 -23.13
N SER A 217 -17.05 -6.40 -22.69
CA SER A 217 -18.30 -6.11 -23.41
C SER A 217 -18.13 -5.14 -24.58
N GLY A 218 -16.92 -4.65 -24.88
CA GLY A 218 -16.67 -3.69 -25.97
C GLY A 218 -17.37 -2.33 -25.80
N SER A 219 -17.97 -2.09 -24.64
CA SER A 219 -18.71 -0.85 -24.33
C SER A 219 -17.75 0.14 -23.68
N GLU A 220 -16.97 0.88 -24.48
CA GLU A 220 -16.14 1.96 -23.95
C GLU A 220 -16.86 3.32 -24.00
N SER A 221 -16.82 4.00 -22.84
CA SER A 221 -17.05 5.44 -22.64
C SER A 221 -15.79 6.24 -22.92
#